data_AF-A0A9Q0XIV3-F1
#
_entry.id   AF-A0A9Q0XIV3-F1
#
_cell.length_a   1.000
_cell.length_b   1.000
_cell.length_c   1.000
_cell.angle_alpha   90.00
_cell.angle_beta   90.00
_cell.angle_gamma   90.00
#
_symmetry.space_group_name_H-M   'P 1'
#
loop_
_entity.id
_entity.type
_entity.pdbx_description
1 polymer ?
#
loop_
_entity_poly.entity_id
_entity_poly.type
_entity_poly.pdbx_seq_one_letter_code
_entity_poly.pdbx_strand_id
1 'polypeptide(L)' 'MRGRLKGTWIFPLLLAGLIQPNWGQERTKVDCYDSVQGSVYNYGALTLHGDEYVPFQKYAGKLLLFVNVATY' A
#
# COMPACT_ATOMS: atom_id res chain seq x y z
N MET A 1 13.41 6.39 -53.83
CA MET A 1 14.24 6.61 -52.64
C MET A 1 13.49 6.11 -51.41
N ARG A 2 13.98 5.04 -50.76
CA ARG A 2 13.36 4.46 -49.55
C ARG A 2 13.72 5.31 -48.34
N GLY A 3 12.75 6.02 -47.79
CA GLY A 3 12.87 6.64 -46.48
C GLY A 3 11.65 6.28 -45.67
N ARG A 4 11.84 5.49 -44.61
CA ARG A 4 11.03 5.45 -43.37
C ARG A 4 11.33 4.18 -42.57
N LEU A 5 12.30 4.26 -41.67
CA LEU A 5 12.36 3.44 -40.45
C LEU A 5 12.84 4.34 -39.31
N LYS A 6 11.97 5.27 -38.88
CA LYS A 6 12.14 6.02 -37.62
C LYS A 6 11.27 5.44 -36.48
N GLY A 7 10.49 4.39 -36.74
CA GLY A 7 9.52 3.83 -35.77
C GLY A 7 10.02 2.65 -34.93
N THR A 8 11.12 1.99 -35.33
CA THR A 8 11.54 0.72 -34.73
C THR A 8 12.11 0.86 -33.32
N TRP A 9 12.60 2.04 -32.94
CA TRP A 9 13.17 2.29 -31.61
C TRP A 9 12.11 2.52 -30.53
N ILE A 10 10.87 2.79 -30.91
CA ILE A 10 9.77 3.02 -29.95
C ILE A 10 9.29 1.69 -29.34
N PHE A 11 9.44 0.59 -30.08
CA PHE A 11 9.03 -0.74 -29.64
C PHE A 11 9.74 -1.21 -28.36
N PRO A 12 11.09 -1.16 -28.23
CA PRO A 12 11.75 -1.53 -26.98
C PRO A 12 11.41 -0.60 -25.80
N LEU A 13 11.11 0.67 -26.07
CA LEU A 13 10.66 1.62 -25.04
C LEU A 13 9.27 1.28 -24.48
N LEU A 14 8.35 0.82 -25.35
CA LEU A 14 7.03 0.32 -24.94
C LEU A 14 7.15 -0.96 -24.10
N LEU A 15 8.05 -1.88 -24.47
CA LEU A 15 8.27 -3.11 -23.71
C LEU A 15 8.86 -2.85 -22.33
N ALA A 16 9.77 -1.88 -22.20
CA ALA A 16 10.36 -1.52 -20.90
C ALA A 16 9.31 -0.98 -19.91
N GLY A 17 8.26 -0.30 -20.39
CA GLY A 17 7.15 0.18 -19.57
C GLY A 17 6.22 -0.92 -19.03
N LEU A 18 6.29 -2.14 -19.60
CA LEU A 18 5.51 -3.29 -19.13
C LEU A 18 6.26 -4.11 -18.05
N ILE A 19 7.54 -3.83 -17.82
CA ILE A 19 8.33 -4.50 -16.79
C ILE A 19 7.97 -3.86 -15.44
N GLN A 20 7.09 -4.49 -14.66
CA GLN A 20 6.80 -4.09 -13.30
C GLN A 20 7.96 -4.50 -12.37
N PRO A 21 8.73 -3.57 -11.77
CA PRO A 21 9.94 -3.89 -11.03
C PRO A 21 9.69 -4.36 -9.58
N ASN A 22 8.52 -4.91 -9.24
CA ASN A 22 8.23 -5.21 -7.83
C ASN A 22 7.35 -6.45 -7.64
N TRP A 23 7.93 -7.63 -7.85
CA TRP A 23 7.35 -8.94 -7.50
C TRP A 23 8.20 -9.64 -6.43
N GLY A 24 8.63 -8.91 -5.40
CA GLY A 24 9.62 -9.44 -4.44
C GLY A 24 9.31 -9.27 -2.96
N GLN A 25 8.30 -8.48 -2.59
CA GLN A 25 7.79 -8.47 -1.23
C GLN A 25 6.30 -8.76 -1.29
N GLU A 26 5.97 -10.05 -1.37
CA GLU A 26 4.75 -10.55 -0.78
C GLU A 26 4.87 -10.25 0.73
N ARG A 27 4.55 -9.00 1.12
CA ARG A 27 4.18 -8.71 2.50
C ARG A 27 3.10 -9.73 2.77
N THR A 28 3.36 -10.64 3.71
CA THR A 28 2.39 -11.63 4.16
C THR A 28 1.07 -10.90 4.33
N LYS A 29 0.19 -11.06 3.34
CA LYS A 29 -1.11 -10.44 3.34
C LYS A 29 -1.81 -11.18 4.45
N VAL A 30 -1.84 -10.57 5.63
CA VAL A 30 -2.54 -11.12 6.77
C VAL A 30 -3.95 -11.38 6.25
N ASP A 31 -4.39 -12.63 6.37
CA ASP A 31 -5.69 -13.03 5.85
C ASP A 31 -6.74 -12.27 6.67
N CYS A 32 -7.22 -11.14 6.14
CA CYS A 32 -8.32 -10.42 6.73
C CYS A 32 -9.52 -11.32 6.53
N TYR A 33 -9.91 -12.05 7.58
CA TYR A 33 -11.05 -12.95 7.52
C TYR A 33 -12.31 -12.16 7.13
N ASP A 34 -12.75 -12.28 5.87
CA ASP A 34 -13.96 -11.63 5.36
C ASP A 34 -15.23 -12.05 6.14
N SER A 35 -15.14 -13.14 6.92
CA SER A 35 -16.18 -13.62 7.82
C SER A 35 -16.35 -12.78 9.09
N VAL A 36 -15.36 -11.95 9.45
CA VAL A 36 -15.41 -11.07 10.62
C VAL A 36 -15.94 -9.71 10.18
N GLN A 37 -17.20 -9.45 10.54
CA GLN A 37 -17.85 -8.18 10.22
C GLN A 37 -17.21 -7.05 11.05
N GLY A 38 -16.61 -6.08 10.38
CA GLY A 38 -16.03 -4.90 11.05
C GLY A 38 -14.84 -4.30 10.32
N SER A 39 -14.39 -3.15 10.81
CA SER A 39 -13.18 -2.47 10.35
C SER A 39 -12.46 -1.88 11.55
N VAL A 40 -11.15 -1.65 11.42
CA VAL A 40 -10.36 -0.90 12.39
C VAL A 40 -10.96 0.49 12.67
N TYR A 41 -11.73 1.05 11.74
CA TYR A 41 -12.33 2.38 11.89
C TYR A 41 -13.45 2.45 12.94
N ASN A 42 -13.96 1.31 13.42
CA ASN A 42 -14.90 1.27 14.55
C ASN A 42 -14.21 1.43 15.92
N TYR A 43 -12.88 1.54 15.92
CA TYR A 43 -12.06 1.61 17.13
C TYR A 43 -11.22 2.89 17.15
N GLY A 44 -10.50 3.07 18.26
CA GLY A 44 -9.58 4.17 18.48
C GLY A 44 -8.71 3.85 19.70
N ALA A 45 -7.76 4.75 19.98
CA ALA A 45 -6.87 4.61 21.12
C ALA A 45 -6.69 5.97 21.82
N LEU A 46 -6.36 5.92 23.11
CA LEU A 46 -5.85 7.09 23.81
C LEU A 46 -4.40 7.37 23.35
N THR A 47 -4.05 8.64 23.24
CA THR A 47 -2.65 9.07 23.03
C THR A 47 -1.77 8.61 24.19
N LEU A 48 -0.45 8.64 24.01
CA LEU A 48 0.51 8.22 25.04
C LEU A 48 0.34 9.00 26.36
N HIS A 49 -0.10 10.27 26.28
CA HIS A 49 -0.36 11.10 27.45
C HIS A 49 -1.74 10.85 28.08
N GLY A 50 -2.64 10.14 27.40
CA GLY A 50 -3.97 9.79 27.90
C GLY A 50 -4.98 10.94 27.90
N ASP A 51 -4.63 12.08 27.30
CA ASP A 51 -5.42 13.32 27.26
C ASP A 51 -6.40 13.37 26.09
N GLU A 52 -6.10 12.68 24.99
CA GLU A 52 -6.91 12.66 23.78
C GLU A 52 -7.26 11.22 23.38
N TYR A 53 -8.54 10.97 23.12
CA TYR A 53 -8.98 9.77 22.43
C TYR A 53 -9.01 10.03 20.92
N VAL A 54 -8.30 9.20 20.15
CA VAL A 54 -8.17 9.33 18.70
C VAL A 54 -8.89 8.16 18.01
N PRO A 55 -10.07 8.39 17.39
CA PRO A 55 -10.74 7.41 16.57
C PRO A 55 -9.95 7.09 15.30
N PHE A 56 -9.78 5.81 14.96
CA PHE A 56 -9.04 5.41 13.76
C PHE A 56 -9.75 5.80 12.46
N GLN A 57 -11.07 6.04 12.49
CA GLN A 57 -11.84 6.61 11.38
C GLN A 57 -11.21 7.91 10.81
N LYS A 58 -10.49 8.68 11.62
CA LYS A 58 -9.74 9.88 11.20
C LYS A 58 -8.71 9.59 10.10
N TYR A 59 -8.29 8.34 9.94
CA TYR A 59 -7.32 7.90 8.93
C TYR A 59 -7.96 7.10 7.78
N ALA A 60 -9.26 7.23 7.56
CA ALA A 60 -9.93 6.62 6.42
C ALA A 60 -9.25 6.99 5.08
N GLY A 61 -9.06 6.00 4.22
CA GLY A 61 -8.37 6.17 2.93
C GLY A 61 -6.84 6.15 3.01
N LYS A 62 -6.25 5.94 4.20
CA LYS A 62 -4.80 5.74 4.39
C LYS A 62 -4.49 4.28 4.72
N LEU A 63 -3.29 3.84 4.32
CA LEU A 63 -2.72 2.57 4.78
C LEU A 63 -2.26 2.72 6.24
N LEU A 64 -2.74 1.84 7.12
CA LEU A 64 -2.39 1.85 8.54
C LEU A 64 -1.46 0.69 8.87
N LEU A 65 -0.40 0.97 9.64
CA LEU A 65 0.53 -0.02 10.19
C LEU A 65 0.44 0.04 11.72
N PHE A 66 -0.02 -1.04 12.35
CA PHE A 66 -0.05 -1.18 13.80
C PHE A 66 1.22 -1.90 14.26
N VAL A 67 1.95 -1.30 15.21
CA VAL A 67 3.20 -1.84 15.76
C VAL A 67 3.08 -1.87 17.28
N ASN A 68 3.20 -3.05 17.89
CA ASN A 68 3.36 -3.15 19.33
C ASN A 68 4.82 -2.84 19.69
N VAL A 69 5.03 -1.99 20.69
CA VAL A 69 6.38 -1.55 21.12
C VAL A 69 6.60 -1.88 22.59
N ALA A 70 7.86 -2.00 23.00
CA ALA A 70 8.29 -2.17 24.39
C ALA A 70 9.66 -1.49 24.58
N THR A 71 9.94 -1.02 25.80
CA THR A 71 11.25 -0.50 26.22
C THR A 71 11.92 -1.50 27.16
N TYR A 72 13.25 -1.56 27.14
CA TYR A 72 14.05 -2.41 28.04
C TYR A 72 14.25 -1.78 29.41
#